data_AF-A0A248VDE2-F1
#
_entry.id   AF-A0A248VDE2-F1
#
_cell.length_a   1.000
_cell.length_b   1.000
_cell.length_c   1.000
_cell.angle_alpha   90.00
_cell.angle_beta   90.00
_cell.angle_gamma   90.00
#
_symmetry.space_group_name_H-M   'P 1'
#
loop_
_entity.id
_entity.type
_entity.pdbx_description
1 polymer ?
#
loop_
_entity_poly.entity_id
_entity_poly.type
_entity_poly.pdbx_seq_one_letter_code
_entity_poly.pdbx_strand_id
1 'polypeptide(L)'
;MWLSFDQTDGAMADKIISSTTHDAHMNVKDHISDGWVASVCIVPKGASKGNEHIQLDTVFEREEAAWESVETLARAELNNLK
;
A
#
# COMPACT_ATOMS: atom_id res chain seq x y z
N MET A 1 -12.88 8.50 -13.05
CA MET A 1 -11.87 9.41 -12.48
C MET A 1 -10.56 8.63 -12.45
N TRP A 2 -9.52 9.14 -13.11
CA TRP A 2 -8.34 8.36 -13.48
C TRP A 2 -7.43 8.12 -12.27
N LEU A 3 -7.05 6.87 -12.00
CA LEU A 3 -5.94 6.55 -11.09
C LEU A 3 -4.65 6.66 -11.91
N SER A 4 -3.93 7.76 -11.75
CA SER A 4 -2.61 7.95 -12.35
C SER A 4 -1.65 6.93 -11.73
N PHE A 5 -1.17 6.01 -12.55
CA PHE A 5 -0.24 4.95 -12.20
C PHE A 5 1.17 5.48 -12.46
N ASP A 6 1.88 5.93 -11.43
CA ASP A 6 3.28 6.31 -11.53
C ASP A 6 4.13 5.05 -11.29
N GLN A 7 4.50 4.37 -12.38
CA GLN A 7 5.31 3.15 -12.31
C GLN A 7 6.79 3.55 -12.33
N THR A 8 7.40 3.64 -11.14
CA THR A 8 8.86 3.85 -11.01
C THR A 8 9.60 2.52 -11.14
N ASP A 9 10.58 2.50 -12.03
CA ASP A 9 11.46 1.40 -12.44
C ASP A 9 12.29 0.83 -11.27
N GLY A 10 12.16 -0.47 -10.97
CA GLY A 10 13.06 -1.26 -10.12
C GLY A 10 12.64 -1.56 -8.66
N ALA A 11 12.01 -2.72 -8.44
CA ALA A 11 11.87 -3.49 -7.17
C ALA A 11 11.19 -2.84 -5.93
N MET A 12 10.61 -1.64 -6.04
CA MET A 12 9.65 -1.12 -5.06
C MET A 12 8.51 -0.43 -5.78
N ALA A 13 7.35 -1.09 -5.85
CA ALA A 13 6.18 -0.51 -6.45
C ALA A 13 5.35 0.18 -5.34
N ASP A 14 5.25 1.51 -5.42
CA ASP A 14 4.39 2.32 -4.54
C ASP A 14 3.09 2.65 -5.29
N LYS A 15 1.94 2.48 -4.64
CA LYS A 15 0.62 2.76 -5.21
C LYS A 15 -0.23 3.44 -4.16
N ILE A 16 -0.92 4.50 -4.55
CA ILE A 16 -1.68 5.32 -3.61
C ILE A 16 -3.17 5.27 -3.98
N ILE A 17 -4.02 5.00 -3.00
CA ILE A 17 -5.47 5.15 -3.10
C ILE A 17 -5.89 6.33 -2.24
N SER A 18 -6.34 7.39 -2.89
CA SER A 18 -6.88 8.56 -2.21
C SER A 18 -8.39 8.40 -1.96
N SER A 19 -8.81 8.63 -0.73
CA SER A 19 -10.21 8.80 -0.33
C SER A 19 -10.50 10.28 -0.05
N THR A 20 -11.71 10.59 0.40
CA THR A 20 -12.14 11.96 0.72
C THR A 20 -11.42 12.52 1.95
N THR A 21 -11.11 11.66 2.93
CA THR A 21 -10.56 12.04 4.24
C THR A 21 -9.14 11.52 4.48
N HIS A 22 -8.72 10.47 3.79
CA HIS A 22 -7.44 9.79 3.99
C HIS A 22 -6.82 9.37 2.65
N ASP A 23 -5.50 9.25 2.61
CA ASP A 23 -4.72 8.67 1.52
C ASP A 23 -4.06 7.38 2.02
N ALA A 24 -4.27 6.28 1.29
CA ALA A 24 -3.63 5.00 1.56
C ALA A 24 -2.46 4.79 0.61
N HIS A 25 -1.24 4.88 1.13
CA HIS A 25 0.00 4.56 0.44
C HIS A 25 0.31 3.09 0.61
N MET A 26 0.38 2.34 -0.47
CA MET A 26 0.72 0.93 -0.48
C MET A 26 2.08 0.77 -1.11
N ASN A 27 2.90 -0.11 -0.56
CA ASN A 27 4.22 -0.39 -1.05
C ASN A 27 4.44 -1.91 -1.04
N VAL A 28 4.75 -2.46 -2.21
CA VAL A 28 5.16 -3.85 -2.36
C VAL A 28 6.63 -3.87 -2.71
N LYS A 29 7.40 -4.62 -1.91
CA LYS A 29 8.83 -4.76 -2.05
C LYS A 29 9.21 -6.23 -2.07
N ASP A 30 10.13 -6.57 -2.97
CA ASP A 30 10.79 -7.87 -2.98
C ASP A 30 11.65 -8.05 -1.72
N HIS A 31 11.36 -9.11 -0.97
CA HIS A 31 12.17 -9.52 0.16
C HIS A 31 13.13 -10.61 -0.32
N ILE A 32 14.38 -10.20 -0.55
CA ILE A 32 15.52 -10.91 -1.16
C ILE A 32 15.78 -12.36 -0.65
N SER A 33 15.06 -12.86 0.36
CA SER A 33 15.26 -14.19 0.91
C SER A 33 14.04 -15.12 0.93
N ASP A 34 12.79 -14.63 0.89
CA ASP A 34 11.61 -15.49 1.18
C ASP A 34 10.26 -15.05 0.53
N GLY A 35 10.24 -14.02 -0.32
CA GLY A 35 9.03 -13.63 -1.05
C GLY A 35 8.81 -12.12 -1.14
N TRP A 36 7.56 -11.71 -1.24
CA TRP A 36 7.12 -10.33 -1.43
C TRP A 36 6.48 -9.83 -0.15
N VAL A 37 6.90 -8.65 0.31
CA VAL A 37 6.31 -8.01 1.46
C VAL A 37 5.52 -6.81 1.00
N ALA A 38 4.28 -6.71 1.46
CA ALA A 38 3.45 -5.55 1.23
C ALA A 38 3.32 -4.73 2.51
N SER A 39 3.15 -3.43 2.35
CA SER A 39 2.95 -2.50 3.45
C SER A 39 1.96 -1.42 3.04
N VAL A 40 1.09 -1.01 3.95
CA VAL A 40 0.14 0.07 3.72
C VAL A 40 0.31 1.13 4.80
N CYS A 41 0.26 2.39 4.43
CA CYS A 41 0.29 3.53 5.32
C CYS A 41 -0.92 4.39 5.00
N ILE A 42 -1.80 4.57 5.97
CA ILE A 42 -3.03 5.34 5.79
C ILE A 42 -2.86 6.62 6.56
N VAL A 43 -2.86 7.72 5.82
CA VAL A 43 -2.61 9.04 6.37
C VAL A 43 -3.84 9.90 6.18
N PRO A 44 -4.30 10.64 7.20
CA PRO A 44 -5.32 11.64 7.01
C PRO A 44 -4.87 12.67 5.97
N LYS A 45 -5.80 13.13 5.13
CA LYS A 45 -5.52 14.20 4.18
C LYS A 45 -5.08 15.46 4.91
N GLY A 46 -3.87 15.92 4.61
CA GLY A 46 -3.24 17.07 5.27
C GLY A 46 -2.36 16.72 6.47
N ALA A 47 -2.30 15.45 6.87
CA ALA A 47 -1.26 14.96 7.79
C ALA A 47 0.00 14.62 6.97
N SER A 48 1.17 14.98 7.49
CA SER A 48 2.42 14.47 6.94
C SER A 48 2.47 12.96 7.13
N LYS A 49 3.01 12.24 6.14
CA LYS A 49 3.25 10.79 6.20
C LYS A 49 4.10 10.49 7.45
N GLY A 50 3.44 10.23 8.57
CA GLY A 50 4.08 9.81 9.80
C GLY A 50 4.71 8.44 9.54
N ASN A 51 5.74 8.09 10.29
CA ASN A 51 6.43 6.79 10.16
C ASN A 51 5.53 5.57 10.49
N GLU A 52 4.20 5.75 10.58
CA GLU A 52 3.19 4.72 10.80
C GLU A 52 2.88 4.01 9.49
N HIS A 53 3.85 3.22 9.01
CA HIS A 53 3.61 2.24 7.97
C HIS A 53 3.11 0.96 8.66
N ILE A 54 1.88 0.54 8.34
CA ILE A 54 1.37 -0.77 8.71
C ILE A 54 1.99 -1.77 7.73
N GLN A 55 3.11 -2.37 8.13
CA GLN A 55 3.69 -3.47 7.38
C GLN A 55 2.78 -4.70 7.55
N LEU A 56 2.40 -5.34 6.45
CA LEU A 56 1.76 -6.65 6.54
C LEU A 56 2.86 -7.63 6.96
N ASP A 57 2.69 -8.27 8.11
CA ASP A 57 3.58 -9.34 8.61
C ASP A 57 3.52 -10.60 7.72
N THR A 58 2.63 -10.59 6.73
CA THR A 58 2.48 -11.65 5.73
C THR A 58 3.50 -11.48 4.61
N VAL A 59 4.33 -12.50 4.42
CA VAL A 59 5.18 -12.66 3.23
C VAL A 59 4.39 -13.44 2.18
N PHE A 60 4.36 -12.92 0.96
CA PHE A 60 3.65 -13.50 -0.17
C PHE A 60 4.62 -14.18 -1.13
N GLU A 61 4.28 -15.35 -1.65
CA GLU A 61 5.13 -16.02 -2.66
C GLU A 61 5.11 -15.31 -4.02
N ARG A 62 4.14 -14.42 -4.27
CA ARG A 62 3.95 -13.70 -5.53
C ARG A 62 3.64 -12.22 -5.30
N GLU A 63 4.18 -11.37 -6.16
CA GLU A 63 3.96 -9.92 -6.15
C GLU A 63 2.46 -9.58 -6.26
N GLU A 64 1.73 -10.25 -7.16
CA GLU A 64 0.30 -10.01 -7.38
C GLU A 64 -0.53 -10.29 -6.12
N ALA A 65 -0.22 -11.36 -5.38
CA ALA A 65 -0.92 -11.70 -4.13
C ALA A 65 -0.65 -10.67 -3.01
N ALA A 66 0.57 -10.13 -2.98
CA ALA A 66 0.95 -9.04 -2.08
C ALA A 66 0.14 -7.77 -2.41
N TRP A 67 0.00 -7.46 -3.70
CA TRP A 67 -0.79 -6.35 -4.20
C TRP A 67 -2.28 -6.47 -3.90
N GLU A 68 -2.91 -7.62 -4.18
CA GLU A 68 -4.32 -7.83 -3.89
C GLU A 68 -4.64 -7.71 -2.39
N SER A 69 -3.73 -8.23 -1.55
CA SER A 69 -3.90 -8.20 -0.10
C SER A 69 -3.79 -6.78 0.45
N VAL A 70 -2.77 -6.03 0.04
CA VAL A 70 -2.56 -4.64 0.50
C VAL A 70 -3.63 -3.70 -0.05
N GLU A 71 -4.12 -3.93 -1.27
CA GLU A 71 -5.23 -3.16 -1.84
C GLU A 71 -6.54 -3.43 -1.10
N THR A 72 -6.81 -4.69 -0.76
CA THR A 72 -7.99 -5.07 0.03
C THR A 72 -7.95 -4.45 1.42
N LEU A 73 -6.78 -4.51 2.09
CA LEU A 73 -6.59 -3.88 3.40
C LEU A 73 -6.75 -2.36 3.32
N ALA A 74 -6.08 -1.71 2.37
CA ALA A 74 -6.19 -0.27 2.15
C ALA A 74 -7.65 0.17 1.96
N ARG A 75 -8.41 -0.55 1.12
CA ARG A 75 -9.82 -0.24 0.89
C ARG A 75 -10.69 -0.49 2.13
N ALA A 76 -10.44 -1.58 2.86
CA ALA A 76 -11.19 -1.91 4.08
C ALA A 76 -10.96 -0.86 5.16
N GLU A 77 -9.71 -0.46 5.40
CA GLU A 77 -9.37 0.58 6.35
C GLU A 77 -9.92 1.94 5.92
N LEU A 78 -9.76 2.33 4.65
CA LEU A 78 -10.36 3.56 4.12
C LEU A 78 -11.90 3.57 4.24
N ASN A 79 -12.55 2.41 4.21
CA ASN A 79 -13.99 2.27 4.42
C ASN A 79 -14.37 2.40 5.90
N ASN A 80 -13.56 1.85 6.82
CA ASN A 80 -13.73 1.99 8.26
C ASN A 80 -13.48 3.43 8.74
N LEU A 81 -12.59 4.17 8.07
CA LEU A 81 -12.25 5.57 8.38
C LEU A 81 -13.19 6.60 7.72
N LYS A 82 -14.32 6.14 7.18
CA LYS A 82 -15.27 6.94 6.41
C LYS A 82 -16.39 7.55 7.26
#